data_AF-A0A376BV01-F1
#
_entry.id   AF-A0A376BV01-F1
#
_cell.length_a   1.000
_cell.length_b   1.000
_cell.length_c   1.000
_cell.angle_alpha   90.00
_cell.angle_beta   90.00
_cell.angle_gamma   90.00
#
_symmetry.space_group_name_H-M   'P 1'
#
loop_
_entity.id
_entity.type
_entity.pdbx_description
1 polymer ?
#
loop_
_entity_poly.entity_id
_entity_poly.type
_entity_poly.pdbx_seq_one_letter_code
_entity_poly.pdbx_strand_id
1 'polypeptide(L)'
;MISIQFMLRKQGKDIGQITWERETVHKRGFDLPVSGRLSGDDVAVHTLQSAIDQAVSAQIVDVSPQPAGGNPIEAPLVYDSEMVSVFDYAGFDVPPEFDDIIQRMTGSAHGVAGVCY
;
A
#
# COMPACT_ATOMS: atom_id res chain seq x y z
N MET A 1 -16.50 4.49 0.54
CA MET A 1 -15.89 3.22 0.95
C MET A 1 -15.30 2.58 -0.29
N ILE A 2 -14.01 2.24 -0.25
CA ILE A 2 -13.28 1.58 -1.34
C ILE A 2 -12.84 0.22 -0.79
N SER A 3 -13.13 -0.86 -1.51
CA SER A 3 -12.67 -2.20 -1.17
C SER A 3 -11.83 -2.74 -2.31
N ILE A 4 -10.63 -3.21 -1.98
CA ILE A 4 -9.67 -3.78 -2.92
C ILE A 4 -9.35 -5.17 -2.41
N GLN A 5 -9.69 -6.18 -3.21
CA GLN A 5 -9.32 -7.55 -2.96
C GLN A 5 -8.10 -7.89 -3.78
N PHE A 6 -7.10 -8.50 -3.15
CA PHE A 6 -5.84 -8.87 -3.78
C PHE A 6 -5.25 -10.13 -3.14
N MET A 7 -4.43 -10.85 -3.90
CA MET A 7 -3.67 -11.98 -3.38
C MET A 7 -2.36 -11.47 -2.78
N LEU A 8 -2.15 -11.69 -1.47
CA LEU A 8 -0.86 -11.39 -0.86
C LEU A 8 0.17 -12.41 -1.33
N ARG A 9 1.23 -11.92 -1.95
CA ARG A 9 2.35 -12.72 -2.46
C ARG A 9 3.65 -12.24 -1.85
N LYS A 10 4.56 -13.18 -1.61
CA LYS A 10 5.92 -12.87 -1.16
C LYS A 10 6.93 -13.68 -1.96
N GLN A 11 7.79 -12.99 -2.71
CA GLN A 11 8.80 -13.60 -3.58
C GLN A 11 8.17 -14.65 -4.51
N GLY A 12 7.02 -14.32 -5.11
CA GLY A 12 6.28 -15.20 -6.02
C GLY A 12 5.51 -16.34 -5.35
N LYS A 13 5.47 -16.42 -4.01
CA LYS A 13 4.64 -17.39 -3.28
C LYS A 13 3.33 -16.77 -2.82
N ASP A 14 2.21 -17.35 -3.24
CA ASP A 14 0.88 -16.99 -2.72
C ASP A 14 0.76 -17.34 -1.23
N ILE A 15 0.47 -16.33 -0.40
CA ILE A 15 0.25 -16.48 1.04
C ILE A 15 -1.24 -16.68 1.32
N GLY A 16 -2.08 -15.86 0.70
CA GLY A 16 -3.53 -15.90 0.85
C GLY A 16 -4.19 -14.63 0.35
N GLN A 17 -5.53 -14.64 0.29
CA GLN A 17 -6.31 -13.52 -0.23
C GLN A 17 -6.61 -12.51 0.88
N ILE A 18 -6.38 -11.24 0.58
CA ILE A 18 -6.66 -10.11 1.47
C ILE A 18 -7.66 -9.20 0.78
N THR A 19 -8.60 -8.69 1.56
CA THR A 19 -9.53 -7.63 1.20
C THR A 19 -9.19 -6.43 2.08
N TRP A 20 -8.69 -5.38 1.45
CA TRP A 20 -8.43 -4.10 2.10
C TRP A 20 -9.60 -3.17 1.85
N GLU A 21 -10.23 -2.75 2.94
CA GLU A 21 -11.39 -1.88 2.94
C GLU A 21 -10.99 -0.55 3.57
N ARG A 22 -11.20 0.54 2.84
CA ARG A 22 -10.91 1.89 3.32
C ARG A 22 -12.13 2.78 3.25
N GLU A 23 -12.32 3.54 4.31
CA GLU A 23 -13.33 4.56 4.40
C GLU A 23 -12.70 5.92 4.10
N THR A 24 -13.28 6.64 3.15
CA THR A 24 -12.91 8.00 2.79
C THR A 24 -14.06 8.92 3.17
N VAL A 25 -13.76 10.03 3.83
CA VAL A 25 -14.71 11.10 4.09
C VAL A 25 -14.42 12.27 3.15
N HIS A 26 -15.45 12.74 2.47
CA HIS A 26 -15.34 13.95 1.67
C HIS A 26 -15.46 15.17 2.60
N LYS A 27 -14.36 15.90 2.80
CA LYS A 27 -14.34 17.08 3.66
C LYS A 27 -13.70 18.25 2.92
N ARG A 28 -14.45 19.35 2.81
CA ARG A 28 -13.99 20.61 2.17
C ARG A 28 -13.45 20.43 0.74
N GLY A 29 -14.06 19.56 -0.07
CA GLY A 29 -13.62 19.33 -1.45
C GLY A 29 -12.46 18.32 -1.59
N PHE A 30 -11.98 17.74 -0.50
CA PHE A 30 -10.94 16.72 -0.49
C PHE A 30 -11.48 15.40 0.06
N ASP A 31 -11.12 14.29 -0.59
CA ASP A 31 -11.37 12.94 -0.08
C ASP A 31 -10.25 12.57 0.89
N LEU A 32 -10.57 12.54 2.18
CA LEU A 32 -9.63 12.17 3.23
C LEU A 32 -9.89 10.72 3.64
N PRO A 33 -8.92 9.81 3.50
CA PRO A 33 -9.05 8.49 4.09
C PRO A 33 -9.08 8.62 5.62
N VAL A 34 -10.06 8.00 6.27
CA VAL A 34 -10.29 8.10 7.73
C VAL A 34 -10.06 6.80 8.46
N SER A 35 -10.19 5.66 7.79
CA SER A 35 -10.02 4.34 8.41
C SER A 35 -9.76 3.28 7.35
N GLY A 36 -9.01 2.26 7.72
CA GLY A 36 -8.74 1.09 6.90
C GLY A 36 -8.85 -0.20 7.69
N ARG A 37 -9.28 -1.27 7.04
CA ARG A 37 -9.43 -2.60 7.60
C ARG A 37 -8.90 -3.64 6.62
N LEU A 38 -8.24 -4.66 7.15
CA LEU A 38 -7.88 -5.87 6.42
C LEU A 38 -8.80 -7.00 6.84
N SER A 39 -9.36 -7.70 5.86
CA SER A 39 -10.25 -8.84 6.02
C SER A 39 -9.83 -9.93 5.02
N GLY A 40 -10.04 -11.23 5.29
CA GLY A 40 -9.68 -12.29 4.34
C GLY A 40 -9.06 -13.49 5.04
N ASP A 41 -8.06 -14.10 4.41
CA ASP A 41 -7.29 -15.21 4.97
C ASP A 41 -6.56 -14.77 6.24
N ASP A 42 -6.87 -15.43 7.36
CA ASP A 42 -6.36 -15.08 8.70
C ASP A 42 -4.82 -15.02 8.73
N VAL A 43 -4.16 -15.98 8.07
CA VAL A 43 -2.70 -16.04 7.94
C VAL A 43 -2.15 -14.86 7.14
N ALA A 44 -2.78 -14.52 6.03
CA ALA A 44 -2.32 -13.43 5.16
C ALA A 44 -2.53 -12.07 5.83
N VAL A 45 -3.71 -11.87 6.43
CA VAL A 45 -4.04 -10.67 7.20
C VAL A 45 -3.07 -10.50 8.37
N HIS A 46 -2.81 -11.54 9.16
CA HIS A 46 -1.89 -11.45 10.29
C HIS A 46 -0.44 -11.20 9.83
N THR A 47 -0.04 -11.77 8.69
CA THR A 47 1.28 -11.54 8.08
C THR A 47 1.45 -10.09 7.63
N LEU A 48 0.46 -9.53 6.93
CA LEU A 48 0.48 -8.14 6.50
C LEU A 48 0.39 -7.18 7.69
N GLN A 49 -0.46 -7.47 8.67
CA GLN A 49 -0.61 -6.68 9.89
C GLN A 49 0.69 -6.65 10.71
N SER A 50 1.40 -7.78 10.80
CA SER A 50 2.71 -7.85 11.45
C SER A 50 3.77 -7.03 10.70
N ALA A 51 3.75 -7.06 9.37
CA ALA A 51 4.65 -6.24 8.56
C ALA A 51 4.38 -4.74 8.72
N ILE A 52 3.10 -4.35 8.80
CA ILE A 52 2.68 -2.98 9.13
C ILE A 52 3.22 -2.57 10.50
N ASP A 53 3.00 -3.39 11.53
CA ASP A 53 3.46 -3.10 12.88
C ASP A 53 5.00 -2.96 12.92
N GLN A 54 5.71 -3.83 12.21
CA GLN A 54 7.17 -3.73 12.07
C GLN A 54 7.61 -2.45 11.35
N ALA A 55 6.93 -2.03 10.29
CA ALA A 55 7.26 -0.81 9.56
C ALA A 55 7.01 0.45 10.40
N VAL A 56 5.89 0.50 11.12
CA VAL A 56 5.53 1.59 12.05
C VAL A 56 6.49 1.60 13.24
N SER A 57 6.79 0.44 13.82
CA SER A 57 7.71 0.30 14.96
C SER A 57 9.15 0.66 14.58
N ALA A 58 9.59 0.31 13.37
CA ALA A 58 10.89 0.70 12.83
C ALA A 58 10.93 2.16 12.35
N GLN A 59 9.81 2.89 12.42
CA GLN A 59 9.66 4.27 11.94
C GLN A 59 10.18 4.44 10.50
N ILE A 60 9.88 3.47 9.64
CA ILE A 60 10.27 3.52 8.24
C ILE A 60 9.64 4.76 7.62
N VAL A 61 10.45 5.51 6.89
CA VAL A 61 10.00 6.69 6.15
C VAL A 61 9.25 6.21 4.92
N ASP A 62 8.06 6.75 4.69
CA ASP A 62 7.34 6.56 3.43
C ASP A 62 8.22 7.14 2.31
N VAL A 63 8.78 6.27 1.48
CA VAL A 63 9.63 6.63 0.33
C VAL A 63 8.85 6.62 -0.98
N SER A 64 7.56 6.30 -0.93
CA SER A 64 6.67 6.21 -2.08
C SER A 64 5.76 7.44 -2.15
N PRO A 65 5.59 8.07 -3.32
CA PRO A 65 6.36 7.93 -4.55
C PRO A 65 7.72 8.66 -4.45
N GLN A 66 8.79 8.04 -4.97
CA GLN A 66 10.05 8.77 -5.16
C GLN A 66 9.85 9.89 -6.20
N PRO A 67 10.41 11.10 -6.00
CA PRO A 67 11.40 11.51 -4.99
C PRO A 67 10.84 12.13 -3.70
N ALA A 68 9.56 11.96 -3.36
CA ALA A 68 8.96 12.57 -2.16
C ALA A 68 9.01 11.63 -0.94
N GLY A 69 10.21 11.33 -0.45
CA GLY A 69 10.37 10.86 0.93
C GLY A 69 10.15 12.03 1.89
N GLY A 70 9.31 11.86 2.91
CA GLY A 70 9.06 12.99 3.82
C GLY A 70 8.42 12.69 5.17
N ASN A 71 7.62 11.63 5.32
CA ASN A 71 6.91 11.36 6.57
C ASN A 71 7.10 9.91 7.02
N PRO A 72 7.23 9.66 8.34
CA PRO A 72 7.21 8.31 8.88
C PRO A 72 5.87 7.65 8.58
N ILE A 73 5.89 6.34 8.39
CA ILE A 73 4.67 5.53 8.25
C ILE A 73 3.92 5.58 9.60
N GLU A 74 2.72 6.15 9.60
CA GLU A 74 1.83 6.28 10.76
C GLU A 74 0.53 5.47 10.57
N ALA A 75 -0.01 5.42 9.35
CA ALA A 75 -1.30 4.78 9.07
C ALA A 75 -1.35 4.13 7.67
N PRO A 76 -0.60 3.03 7.44
CA PRO A 76 -0.54 2.35 6.13
C PRO A 76 -1.84 1.67 5.71
N LEU A 77 -2.81 1.51 6.61
CA LEU A 77 -4.15 1.05 6.24
C LEU A 77 -5.02 2.18 5.67
N VAL A 78 -4.62 3.43 5.85
CA VAL A 78 -5.37 4.63 5.51
C VAL A 78 -4.77 5.28 4.27
N TYR A 79 -3.43 5.37 4.21
CA TYR A 79 -2.71 6.01 3.12
C TYR A 79 -2.13 4.99 2.13
N ASP A 80 -2.44 5.22 0.85
CA ASP A 80 -2.00 4.41 -0.28
C ASP A 80 -0.47 4.29 -0.39
N SER A 81 0.23 5.42 -0.19
CA SER A 81 1.70 5.49 -0.31
C SER A 81 2.39 4.66 0.74
N GLU A 82 1.95 4.82 1.99
CA GLU A 82 2.45 4.07 3.12
C GLU A 82 2.23 2.56 2.95
N MET A 83 1.07 2.14 2.42
CA MET A 83 0.82 0.72 2.16
C MET A 83 1.79 0.13 1.14
N VAL A 84 2.08 0.89 0.07
CA VAL A 84 3.06 0.50 -0.94
C VAL A 84 4.47 0.42 -0.34
N SER A 85 4.84 1.39 0.50
CA SER A 85 6.12 1.36 1.23
C SER A 85 6.23 0.19 2.21
N VAL A 86 5.12 -0.25 2.83
CA VAL A 86 5.11 -1.48 3.64
C VAL A 86 5.35 -2.72 2.80
N PHE A 87 4.76 -2.81 1.59
CA PHE A 87 5.02 -3.94 0.70
C PHE A 87 6.49 -4.00 0.29
N ASP A 88 7.09 -2.87 -0.10
CA ASP A 88 8.52 -2.76 -0.42
C ASP A 88 9.40 -3.17 0.78
N TYR A 89 9.16 -2.57 1.95
CA TYR A 89 9.92 -2.85 3.17
C TYR A 89 9.84 -4.32 3.61
N ALA A 90 8.65 -4.91 3.56
CA ALA A 90 8.45 -6.30 3.96
C ALA A 90 8.81 -7.32 2.87
N GLY A 91 9.18 -6.85 1.67
CA GLY A 91 9.55 -7.66 0.51
C GLY A 91 8.38 -8.47 -0.05
N PHE A 92 7.17 -7.93 0.03
CA PHE A 92 5.99 -8.51 -0.63
C PHE A 92 5.95 -8.11 -2.09
N ASP A 93 5.37 -8.96 -2.92
CA ASP A 93 5.04 -8.60 -4.30
C ASP A 93 3.82 -7.66 -4.26
N VAL A 94 3.95 -6.49 -4.89
CA VAL A 94 2.85 -5.53 -4.97
C VAL A 94 1.77 -6.11 -5.90
N PRO A 95 0.50 -6.21 -5.44
CA PRO A 95 -0.55 -6.74 -6.28
C PRO A 95 -0.85 -5.82 -7.47
N PRO A 96 -1.24 -6.35 -8.64
CA PRO A 96 -1.60 -5.52 -9.80
C PRO A 96 -2.78 -4.57 -9.53
N GLU A 97 -3.61 -4.84 -8.51
CA GLU A 97 -4.69 -3.97 -8.06
C GLU A 97 -4.19 -2.64 -7.48
N PHE A 98 -2.93 -2.59 -7.04
CA PHE A 98 -2.26 -1.37 -6.60
C PHE A 98 -1.60 -0.61 -7.75
N ASP A 99 -1.58 -1.14 -8.98
CA ASP A 99 -0.95 -0.47 -10.13
C ASP A 99 -1.61 0.89 -10.40
N ASP A 100 -2.94 0.99 -10.39
CA ASP A 100 -3.66 2.28 -10.55
C ASP A 100 -3.27 3.29 -9.46
N ILE A 101 -3.11 2.80 -8.23
CA ILE A 101 -2.73 3.61 -7.07
C ILE A 101 -1.28 4.10 -7.26
N ILE A 102 -0.35 3.22 -7.62
CA ILE A 102 1.04 3.55 -7.90
C ILE A 102 1.16 4.52 -9.08
N GLN A 103 0.39 4.32 -10.14
CA GLN A 103 0.34 5.21 -11.30
C GLN A 103 -0.20 6.60 -10.93
N ARG A 104 -1.20 6.67 -10.06
CA ARG A 104 -1.73 7.93 -9.53
C ARG A 104 -0.74 8.64 -8.62
N MET A 105 0.03 7.91 -7.82
CA MET A 105 1.08 8.45 -6.96
C MET A 105 2.30 8.93 -7.76
N THR A 106 2.77 8.12 -8.71
CA THR A 106 3.86 8.48 -9.64
C THR A 106 3.46 9.62 -10.56
N GLY A 107 2.15 9.85 -10.75
CA GLY A 107 1.58 10.97 -11.46
C GLY A 107 1.88 10.90 -12.95
N SER A 108 0.94 10.39 -13.76
CA SER A 108 0.95 10.59 -15.23
C SER A 108 2.35 10.52 -15.86
N ALA A 109 3.05 9.40 -15.72
CA ALA A 109 4.20 9.12 -16.58
C ALA A 109 3.69 8.76 -17.99
N HIS A 110 3.07 9.74 -18.68
CA HIS A 110 3.11 9.75 -20.13
C HIS A 110 4.55 10.06 -20.52
N GLY A 111 5.37 9.01 -20.51
CA GLY A 111 6.81 9.14 -20.62
C GLY A 111 7.50 7.83 -20.31
N VAL A 112 7.05 6.73 -20.93
CA VAL A 112 7.89 5.56 -21.17
C VAL A 112 9.12 6.02 -21.99
N ALA A 113 10.17 6.44 -21.29
CA ALA A 113 11.46 6.69 -21.88
C ALA A 113 12.54 6.02 -21.02
N GLY A 114 12.71 4.73 -21.29
CA GLY A 114 13.98 4.01 -21.14
C GLY A 114 14.17 3.30 -19.79
N VAL A 115 14.31 1.97 -19.79
CA VAL A 115 15.60 1.23 -19.89
C VAL A 115 15.96 0.72 -18.49
N CYS A 116 16.31 -0.55 -18.21
CA CYS A 116 16.41 -1.78 -18.99
C CYS A 116 16.50 -2.97 -17.99
N TYR A 117 16.25 -4.17 -18.51
CA TYR A 117 16.69 -5.47 -17.94
C TYR A 117 18.21 -5.56 -17.81
#